data_AF-A0A3D4URG9-F1
#
_entry.id   AF-A0A3D4URG9-F1
#
_cell.length_a   1.000
_cell.length_b   1.000
_cell.length_c   1.000
_cell.angle_alpha   90.00
_cell.angle_beta   90.00
_cell.angle_gamma   90.00
#
_symmetry.space_group_name_H-M   'P 1'
#
loop_
_entity.id
_entity.type
_entity.pdbx_description
1 polymer ?
#
loop_
_entity_poly.entity_id
_entity_poly.type
_entity_poly.pdbx_seq_one_letter_code
_entity_poly.pdbx_strand_id
1 'polypeptide(L)'
;MIVVPLGVASATPTAVRHLPAVALWREGSVFLFDCGENAQMRMLQAGIKRSKIECIFISHFDVDHYSGLIGLLSTLQLQRREKPLRIVAPAGIQEYVEWNLKFSSVELGFEIIFIEVEEGTDEARVIDEDDYYVEARALKHRRYCLGYRFQEKDKPGKVDAEKATEMGVTEDQHFKDLKDGQDVTLADGTIVKSSDIVGHPRPGDSFAYVTDTEYCPNAVKLGMNTNILYHEATFSDSLSDKASETGHSSAKDAARVATEAQTKLLVIGHFSARYTNAHLLLKEAREGFYPAWLANELRPIFTDPTHERGIVKAKVELKDLTKDSGSSSNYSKGSNDRRGGGRKNFRPRRKSGGSNYRSNSRDRNSGYKSRRPDSERPASNDENRWNKDSSNRSRSSYRDQDRF
;
A
#
# COMPACT_ATOMS: atom_id res chain seq x y z
N MET A 1 11.89 6.98 -11.85
CA MET A 1 10.72 6.24 -11.30
C MET A 1 9.77 7.22 -10.59
N ILE A 2 8.46 6.95 -10.53
CA ILE A 2 7.46 7.87 -9.92
C ILE A 2 6.59 7.14 -8.91
N VAL A 3 6.55 7.61 -7.67
CA VAL A 3 5.73 7.09 -6.57
C VAL A 3 4.50 7.97 -6.39
N VAL A 4 3.30 7.38 -6.30
CA VAL A 4 2.04 8.10 -6.09
C VAL A 4 1.29 7.45 -4.93
N PRO A 5 1.28 8.06 -3.73
CA PRO A 5 0.41 7.64 -2.65
C PRO A 5 -1.06 7.78 -3.09
N LEU A 6 -1.83 6.71 -3.03
CA LEU A 6 -3.25 6.69 -3.42
C LEU A 6 -4.16 6.83 -2.20
N GLY A 7 -3.77 6.19 -1.10
CA GLY A 7 -4.40 6.32 0.21
C GLY A 7 -3.37 6.15 1.32
N VAL A 8 -3.58 6.89 2.42
CA VAL A 8 -2.59 7.05 3.51
C VAL A 8 -3.23 6.99 4.90
N ALA A 9 -4.48 6.57 5.04
CA ALA A 9 -5.13 6.34 6.33
C ALA A 9 -4.71 4.98 6.92
N SER A 10 -4.64 4.90 8.24
CA SER A 10 -4.50 3.64 8.97
C SER A 10 -5.85 3.14 9.48
N ALA A 11 -6.09 1.82 9.38
CA ALA A 11 -7.21 1.03 9.88
C ALA A 11 -8.61 1.37 9.33
N THR A 12 -8.93 2.66 9.20
CA THR A 12 -10.23 3.15 8.75
C THR A 12 -10.05 4.36 7.85
N PRO A 13 -10.81 4.49 6.75
CA PRO A 13 -10.79 5.70 5.95
C PRO A 13 -11.38 6.87 6.74
N THR A 14 -11.00 8.08 6.36
CA THR A 14 -11.62 9.32 6.86
C THR A 14 -12.31 10.05 5.71
N ALA A 15 -12.98 11.16 6.02
CA ALA A 15 -13.55 12.01 4.98
C ALA A 15 -12.52 12.57 3.97
N VAL A 16 -11.22 12.52 4.31
CA VAL A 16 -10.13 13.14 3.52
C VAL A 16 -8.92 12.23 3.30
N ARG A 17 -8.85 11.05 3.92
CA ARG A 17 -7.79 10.06 3.74
C ARG A 17 -8.38 8.69 3.43
N HIS A 18 -7.83 8.03 2.42
CA HIS A 18 -8.26 6.72 1.92
C HIS A 18 -7.35 5.62 2.47
N LEU A 19 -7.82 4.38 2.39
CA LEU A 19 -7.08 3.23 2.89
C LEU A 19 -5.78 2.95 2.09
N PRO A 20 -4.81 2.26 2.69
CA PRO A 20 -3.47 2.10 2.15
C PRO A 20 -3.43 1.58 0.72
N ALA A 21 -2.78 2.36 -0.13
CA ALA A 21 -2.38 1.96 -1.48
C ALA A 21 -1.34 2.96 -1.99
N VAL A 22 -0.26 2.47 -2.61
CA VAL A 22 0.77 3.28 -3.25
C VAL A 22 1.06 2.71 -4.63
N ALA A 23 0.96 3.56 -5.66
CA ALA A 23 1.32 3.17 -7.02
C ALA A 23 2.74 3.63 -7.36
N LEU A 24 3.56 2.70 -7.82
CA LEU A 24 4.86 2.97 -8.43
C LEU A 24 4.70 2.89 -9.95
N TRP A 25 5.07 3.95 -10.65
CA TRP A 25 5.05 4.02 -12.11
C TRP A 25 6.47 4.03 -12.67
N ARG A 26 6.74 3.05 -13.54
CA ARG A 26 8.04 2.84 -14.19
C ARG A 26 7.81 2.39 -15.63
N GLU A 27 8.44 3.07 -16.59
CA GLU A 27 8.48 2.68 -18.01
C GLU A 27 7.12 2.29 -18.63
N GLY A 28 6.03 2.93 -18.16
CA GLY A 28 4.68 2.67 -18.65
C GLY A 28 3.92 1.56 -17.90
N SER A 29 4.59 0.82 -17.01
CA SER A 29 4.03 -0.19 -16.11
C SER A 29 3.77 0.37 -14.70
N VAL A 30 2.77 -0.20 -14.03
CA VAL A 30 2.37 0.19 -12.67
C VAL A 30 2.56 -1.00 -11.73
N PHE A 31 3.20 -0.75 -10.60
CA PHE A 31 3.34 -1.69 -9.49
C PHE A 31 2.55 -1.12 -8.32
N LEU A 32 1.58 -1.88 -7.81
CA LEU A 32 0.68 -1.42 -6.75
C LEU A 32 1.08 -2.06 -5.43
N PHE A 33 1.42 -1.25 -4.43
CA PHE A 33 1.73 -1.68 -3.07
C PHE A 33 0.53 -1.41 -2.18
N ASP A 34 -0.03 -2.49 -1.64
CA ASP A 34 -1.34 -2.58 -1.03
C ASP A 34 -2.51 -2.12 -1.91
N CYS A 35 -3.68 -2.66 -1.61
CA CYS A 35 -4.90 -2.45 -2.34
C CYS A 35 -6.08 -2.33 -1.36
N GLY A 36 -6.03 -1.34 -0.48
CA GLY A 36 -7.13 -0.99 0.39
C GLY A 36 -8.43 -0.64 -0.34
N GLU A 37 -9.54 -0.64 0.39
CA GLU A 37 -10.83 -0.27 -0.18
C GLU A 37 -10.71 1.05 -0.94
N ASN A 38 -11.34 1.10 -2.13
CA ASN A 38 -11.35 2.27 -3.00
C ASN A 38 -10.03 2.59 -3.73
N ALA A 39 -8.96 1.79 -3.59
CA ALA A 39 -7.69 1.98 -4.29
C ALA A 39 -7.85 2.19 -5.80
N GLN A 40 -8.72 1.39 -6.45
CA GLN A 40 -9.00 1.52 -7.88
C GLN A 40 -9.57 2.88 -8.30
N MET A 41 -10.35 3.55 -7.43
CA MET A 41 -10.89 4.88 -7.71
C MET A 41 -9.83 5.96 -7.51
N ARG A 42 -8.95 5.77 -6.51
CA ARG A 42 -7.79 6.65 -6.30
C ARG A 42 -6.84 6.60 -7.49
N MET A 43 -6.63 5.43 -8.10
CA MET A 43 -5.88 5.31 -9.35
C MET A 43 -6.50 6.16 -10.47
N LEU A 44 -7.83 6.12 -10.64
CA LEU A 44 -8.52 6.95 -11.65
C LEU A 44 -8.32 8.45 -11.38
N GLN A 45 -8.45 8.87 -10.13
CA GLN A 45 -8.29 10.28 -9.73
C GLN A 45 -6.84 10.77 -9.92
N ALA A 46 -5.86 9.89 -9.69
CA ALA A 46 -4.44 10.13 -9.99
C ALA A 46 -4.14 10.12 -11.51
N GLY A 47 -5.10 9.72 -12.36
CA GLY A 47 -4.88 9.54 -13.79
C GLY A 47 -4.03 8.31 -14.14
N ILE A 48 -3.89 7.35 -13.22
CA ILE A 48 -3.17 6.10 -13.40
C ILE A 48 -4.13 5.05 -13.98
N LYS A 49 -3.72 4.45 -15.09
CA LYS A 49 -4.51 3.41 -15.76
C LYS A 49 -4.35 2.08 -15.03
N ARG A 50 -5.44 1.55 -14.47
CA ARG A 50 -5.51 0.22 -13.84
C ARG A 50 -5.06 -0.92 -14.79
N SER A 51 -5.32 -0.80 -16.09
CA SER A 51 -4.87 -1.76 -17.10
C SER A 51 -3.34 -1.82 -17.28
N LYS A 52 -2.60 -0.86 -16.73
CA LYS A 52 -1.12 -0.85 -16.72
C LYS A 52 -0.52 -1.52 -15.48
N ILE A 53 -1.35 -2.01 -14.54
CA ILE A 53 -0.84 -2.78 -13.40
C ILE A 53 -0.18 -4.05 -13.93
N GLU A 54 1.06 -4.27 -13.53
CA GLU A 54 1.84 -5.46 -13.85
C GLU A 54 1.90 -6.39 -12.64
N CYS A 55 2.09 -5.83 -11.45
CA CYS A 55 2.16 -6.56 -10.20
C CYS A 55 1.45 -5.80 -9.08
N ILE A 56 0.80 -6.55 -8.19
CA ILE A 56 0.24 -6.08 -6.92
C ILE A 56 1.03 -6.75 -5.79
N PHE A 57 1.49 -5.96 -4.83
CA PHE A 57 2.18 -6.42 -3.64
C PHE A 57 1.28 -6.16 -2.44
N ILE A 58 0.87 -7.19 -1.70
CA ILE A 58 0.09 -7.06 -0.46
C ILE A 58 1.05 -7.27 0.71
N SER A 59 1.12 -6.33 1.63
CA SER A 59 2.01 -6.40 2.79
C SER A 59 1.54 -7.45 3.80
N HIS A 60 0.25 -7.45 4.14
CA HIS A 60 -0.35 -8.33 5.13
C HIS A 60 -1.88 -8.37 5.03
N PHE A 61 -2.53 -9.20 5.86
CA PHE A 61 -3.98 -9.43 5.85
C PHE A 61 -4.75 -8.64 6.91
N ASP A 62 -4.38 -7.37 7.08
CA ASP A 62 -5.28 -6.37 7.67
C ASP A 62 -6.22 -5.84 6.59
N VAL A 63 -7.50 -5.71 6.93
CA VAL A 63 -8.58 -5.49 5.95
C VAL A 63 -8.34 -4.23 5.14
N ASP A 64 -7.75 -3.21 5.74
CA ASP A 64 -7.42 -1.97 5.06
C ASP A 64 -6.34 -2.08 3.99
N HIS A 65 -5.57 -3.17 3.94
CA HIS A 65 -4.49 -3.35 2.96
C HIS A 65 -4.90 -4.16 1.72
N TYR A 66 -5.95 -4.98 1.79
CA TYR A 66 -6.32 -5.86 0.67
C TYR A 66 -7.80 -5.81 0.26
N SER A 67 -8.67 -5.17 1.03
CA SER A 67 -10.13 -5.17 0.80
C SER A 67 -10.56 -4.66 -0.57
N GLY A 68 -9.77 -3.80 -1.22
CA GLY A 68 -10.04 -3.29 -2.57
C GLY A 68 -9.70 -4.27 -3.69
N LEU A 69 -9.00 -5.37 -3.40
CA LEU A 69 -8.42 -6.27 -4.40
C LEU A 69 -9.48 -6.91 -5.30
N ILE A 70 -10.53 -7.50 -4.72
CA ILE A 70 -11.57 -8.22 -5.49
C ILE A 70 -12.29 -7.28 -6.45
N GLY A 71 -12.65 -6.08 -5.99
CA GLY A 71 -13.28 -5.07 -6.85
C GLY A 71 -12.38 -4.61 -7.99
N LEU A 72 -11.06 -4.52 -7.76
CA LEU A 72 -10.08 -4.21 -8.80
C LEU A 72 -9.97 -5.34 -9.82
N LEU A 73 -9.87 -6.60 -9.39
CA LEU A 73 -9.78 -7.77 -10.28
C LEU A 73 -11.02 -7.88 -11.18
N SER A 74 -12.22 -7.76 -10.61
CA SER A 74 -13.47 -7.76 -11.38
C SER A 74 -13.53 -6.61 -12.39
N THR A 75 -12.96 -5.45 -12.06
CA THR A 75 -12.87 -4.32 -12.97
C THR A 75 -11.88 -4.58 -14.12
N LEU A 76 -10.74 -5.19 -13.84
CA LEU A 76 -9.78 -5.58 -14.87
C LEU A 76 -10.38 -6.61 -15.83
N GLN A 77 -11.20 -7.52 -15.32
CA GLN A 77 -11.96 -8.46 -16.14
C GLN A 77 -12.93 -7.74 -17.09
N LEU A 78 -13.72 -6.80 -16.57
CA LEU A 78 -14.63 -5.98 -17.38
C LEU A 78 -13.90 -5.12 -18.42
N GLN A 79 -12.63 -4.77 -18.16
CA GLN A 79 -11.77 -4.05 -19.10
C GLN A 79 -11.09 -4.95 -20.13
N ARG A 80 -11.43 -6.25 -20.16
CA ARG A 80 -10.87 -7.23 -21.10
C ARG A 80 -9.34 -7.22 -21.08
N ARG A 81 -8.77 -7.21 -19.88
CA ARG A 81 -7.33 -7.42 -19.70
C ARG A 81 -6.97 -8.79 -20.28
N GLU A 82 -5.91 -8.84 -21.08
CA GLU A 82 -5.34 -10.09 -21.62
C GLU A 82 -3.99 -10.43 -20.97
N LYS A 83 -3.24 -9.41 -20.52
CA LYS A 83 -1.92 -9.61 -19.92
C LYS A 83 -2.03 -10.32 -18.56
N PRO A 84 -1.13 -11.27 -18.24
CA PRO A 84 -1.05 -11.84 -16.90
C PRO A 84 -0.88 -10.76 -15.83
N LEU A 85 -1.40 -11.01 -14.62
CA LEU A 85 -1.25 -10.15 -13.46
C LEU A 85 -0.52 -10.93 -12.36
N ARG A 86 0.56 -10.37 -11.82
CA ARG A 86 1.25 -10.96 -10.66
C ARG A 86 0.65 -10.41 -9.37
N ILE A 87 0.47 -11.28 -8.39
CA ILE A 87 0.10 -10.91 -7.02
C ILE A 87 1.12 -11.53 -6.07
N VAL A 88 1.88 -10.67 -5.40
CA VAL A 88 2.86 -11.05 -4.38
C VAL A 88 2.26 -10.73 -3.02
N ALA A 89 2.24 -11.69 -2.09
CA ALA A 89 1.69 -11.49 -0.75
C ALA A 89 2.18 -12.59 0.22
N PRO A 90 1.86 -12.50 1.52
CA PRO A 90 1.88 -13.67 2.40
C PRO A 90 1.08 -14.85 1.84
N ALA A 91 1.44 -16.06 2.24
CA ALA A 91 0.69 -17.28 1.91
C ALA A 91 -0.79 -17.19 2.32
N GLY A 92 -1.70 -17.61 1.44
CA GLY A 92 -3.15 -17.55 1.60
C GLY A 92 -3.87 -16.54 0.70
N ILE A 93 -3.15 -15.71 -0.06
CA ILE A 93 -3.76 -14.76 -1.00
C ILE A 93 -4.44 -15.47 -2.16
N GLN A 94 -3.88 -16.59 -2.62
CA GLN A 94 -4.46 -17.37 -3.71
C GLN A 94 -5.82 -17.92 -3.30
N GLU A 95 -5.89 -18.57 -2.13
CA GLU A 95 -7.15 -19.09 -1.58
C GLU A 95 -8.20 -17.98 -1.44
N TYR A 96 -7.81 -16.83 -0.89
CA TYR A 96 -8.70 -15.67 -0.75
C TYR A 96 -9.28 -15.21 -2.10
N VAL A 97 -8.43 -15.04 -3.11
CA VAL A 97 -8.85 -14.57 -4.43
C VAL A 97 -9.75 -15.60 -5.11
N GLU A 98 -9.34 -16.86 -5.17
CA GLU A 98 -10.09 -17.94 -5.81
C GLU A 98 -11.46 -18.15 -5.16
N TRP A 99 -11.53 -18.12 -3.81
CA TRP A 99 -12.78 -18.24 -3.09
C TRP A 99 -13.76 -17.12 -3.45
N ASN A 100 -13.29 -15.87 -3.49
CA ASN A 100 -14.14 -14.71 -3.80
C ASN A 100 -14.63 -14.71 -5.26
N LEU A 101 -13.76 -15.10 -6.20
CA LEU A 101 -14.13 -15.23 -7.61
C LEU A 101 -15.18 -16.33 -7.79
N LYS A 102 -15.01 -17.47 -7.12
CA LYS A 102 -16.00 -18.55 -7.10
C LYS A 102 -17.32 -18.13 -6.47
N PHE A 103 -17.29 -17.45 -5.33
CA PHE A 103 -18.49 -16.95 -4.64
C PHE A 103 -19.30 -15.99 -5.51
N SER A 104 -18.61 -15.12 -6.26
CA SER A 104 -19.24 -14.11 -7.13
C SER A 104 -19.52 -14.59 -8.55
N SER A 105 -19.21 -15.84 -8.89
CA SER A 105 -19.31 -16.40 -10.25
C SER A 105 -18.57 -15.54 -11.29
N VAL A 106 -17.42 -14.99 -10.92
CA VAL A 106 -16.56 -14.22 -11.82
C VAL A 106 -15.47 -15.11 -12.39
N GLU A 107 -15.47 -15.27 -13.70
CA GLU A 107 -14.37 -15.90 -14.45
C GLU A 107 -13.46 -14.82 -15.02
N LEU A 108 -12.16 -14.91 -14.75
CA LEU A 108 -11.17 -13.99 -15.29
C LEU A 108 -10.69 -14.47 -16.66
N GLY A 109 -10.61 -13.56 -17.62
CA GLY A 109 -10.08 -13.77 -18.97
C GLY A 109 -8.56 -13.55 -19.07
N PHE A 110 -7.89 -13.34 -17.94
CA PHE A 110 -6.44 -13.22 -17.83
C PHE A 110 -5.93 -14.09 -16.69
N GLU A 111 -4.68 -14.52 -16.81
CA GLU A 111 -3.99 -15.31 -15.79
C GLU A 111 -3.60 -14.45 -14.58
N ILE A 112 -3.79 -15.00 -13.38
CA ILE A 112 -3.15 -14.48 -12.17
C ILE A 112 -2.02 -15.42 -11.77
N ILE A 113 -0.82 -14.85 -11.61
CA ILE A 113 0.36 -15.55 -11.11
C ILE A 113 0.52 -15.16 -9.64
N PHE A 114 0.27 -16.10 -8.73
CA PHE A 114 0.44 -15.91 -7.30
C PHE A 114 1.88 -16.21 -6.89
N ILE A 115 2.48 -15.31 -6.12
CA ILE A 115 3.82 -15.44 -5.55
C ILE A 115 3.66 -15.27 -4.04
N GLU A 116 3.46 -16.39 -3.37
CA GLU A 116 3.22 -16.44 -1.94
C GLU A 116 4.53 -16.53 -1.17
N VAL A 117 4.66 -15.70 -0.13
CA VAL A 117 5.80 -15.72 0.80
C VAL A 117 5.33 -16.38 2.10
N GLU A 118 5.94 -17.51 2.43
CA GLU A 118 5.58 -18.31 3.60
C GLU A 118 5.88 -17.57 4.91
N GLU A 119 4.99 -17.72 5.89
CA GLU A 119 5.20 -17.16 7.23
C GLU A 119 6.51 -17.69 7.83
N GLY A 120 7.30 -16.78 8.42
CA GLY A 120 8.64 -17.08 8.92
C GLY A 120 9.78 -16.89 7.91
N THR A 121 9.47 -16.60 6.64
CA THR A 121 10.49 -16.17 5.66
C THR A 121 11.02 -14.78 6.03
N ASP A 122 12.32 -14.66 6.33
CA ASP A 122 12.94 -13.38 6.71
C ASP A 122 13.19 -12.46 5.50
N GLU A 123 13.60 -13.05 4.37
CA GLU A 123 13.85 -12.34 3.12
C GLU A 123 13.54 -13.23 1.90
N ALA A 124 13.07 -12.63 0.81
CA ALA A 124 12.82 -13.31 -0.45
C ALA A 124 13.02 -12.38 -1.65
N ARG A 125 13.60 -12.91 -2.74
CA ARG A 125 13.62 -12.27 -4.06
C ARG A 125 12.33 -12.64 -4.79
N VAL A 126 11.29 -11.83 -4.63
CA VAL A 126 9.93 -12.15 -5.12
C VAL A 126 9.75 -11.85 -6.61
N ILE A 127 10.53 -10.92 -7.17
CA ILE A 127 10.59 -10.63 -8.60
C ILE A 127 12.06 -10.43 -8.99
N ASP A 128 12.49 -11.03 -10.10
CA ASP A 128 13.81 -10.79 -10.69
C ASP A 128 13.68 -10.75 -12.22
N GLU A 129 13.61 -9.54 -12.76
CA GLU A 129 13.56 -9.27 -14.20
C GLU A 129 14.92 -8.76 -14.69
N ASP A 130 15.15 -8.69 -15.99
CA ASP A 130 16.44 -8.31 -16.56
C ASP A 130 16.93 -6.91 -16.14
N ASP A 131 16.02 -5.99 -15.85
CA ASP A 131 16.29 -4.57 -15.59
C ASP A 131 15.85 -4.08 -14.19
N TYR A 132 15.12 -4.89 -13.42
CA TYR A 132 14.76 -4.59 -12.04
C TYR A 132 14.51 -5.86 -11.22
N TYR A 133 14.44 -5.71 -9.91
CA TYR A 133 14.01 -6.76 -9.01
C TYR A 133 13.20 -6.20 -7.86
N VAL A 134 12.46 -7.09 -7.19
CA VAL A 134 11.76 -6.77 -5.94
C VAL A 134 12.16 -7.77 -4.86
N GLU A 135 12.60 -7.24 -3.72
CA GLU A 135 12.86 -7.99 -2.50
C GLU A 135 11.72 -7.79 -1.52
N ALA A 136 11.32 -8.85 -0.83
CA ALA A 136 10.42 -8.84 0.30
C ALA A 136 11.21 -9.17 1.58
N ARG A 137 10.87 -8.53 2.69
CA ARG A 137 11.42 -8.88 4.01
C ARG A 137 10.34 -8.86 5.07
N ALA A 138 10.43 -9.77 6.04
CA ALA A 138 9.52 -9.79 7.18
C ALA A 138 9.67 -8.53 8.03
N LEU A 139 8.54 -7.90 8.34
CA LEU A 139 8.40 -6.76 9.24
C LEU A 139 7.90 -7.21 10.61
N LYS A 140 7.97 -6.30 11.59
CA LYS A 140 7.55 -6.57 12.97
C LYS A 140 6.15 -6.00 13.20
N HIS A 141 5.12 -6.77 12.87
CA HIS A 141 3.72 -6.40 13.06
C HIS A 141 2.95 -7.51 13.82
N ARG A 142 1.68 -7.25 14.19
CA ARG A 142 0.84 -8.22 14.93
C ARG A 142 0.51 -9.48 14.13
N ARG A 143 0.41 -9.33 12.81
CA ARG A 143 0.29 -10.43 11.83
C ARG A 143 1.56 -10.47 10.99
N TYR A 144 1.80 -11.61 10.33
CA TYR A 144 2.91 -11.71 9.38
C TYR A 144 2.76 -10.63 8.30
N CYS A 145 3.78 -9.78 8.21
CA CYS A 145 3.78 -8.59 7.39
C CYS A 145 5.09 -8.50 6.60
N LEU A 146 4.98 -8.08 5.35
CA LEU A 146 6.08 -7.94 4.42
C LEU A 146 6.27 -6.47 4.06
N GLY A 147 7.52 -6.03 4.11
CA GLY A 147 7.95 -4.82 3.44
C GLY A 147 8.60 -5.18 2.12
N TYR A 148 8.58 -4.25 1.16
CA TYR A 148 9.07 -4.49 -0.19
C TYR A 148 10.11 -3.44 -0.60
N ARG A 149 11.15 -3.86 -1.32
CA ARG A 149 12.12 -2.98 -1.98
C ARG A 149 12.10 -3.25 -3.48
N PHE A 150 11.69 -2.26 -4.26
CA PHE A 150 11.86 -2.23 -5.70
C PHE A 150 13.23 -1.61 -6.02
N GLN A 151 14.05 -2.30 -6.81
CA GLN A 151 15.37 -1.84 -7.22
C GLN A 151 15.55 -2.04 -8.72
N GLU A 152 15.76 -0.95 -9.47
CA GLU A 152 16.29 -1.07 -10.82
C GLU A 152 17.75 -1.56 -10.75
N LYS A 153 18.12 -2.46 -11.66
CA LYS A 153 19.52 -2.89 -11.80
C LYS A 153 20.35 -1.73 -12.34
N ASP A 154 21.62 -1.72 -11.96
CA ASP A 154 22.55 -0.68 -12.39
C ASP A 154 22.66 -0.65 -13.90
N LYS A 155 22.62 0.56 -14.46
CA LYS A 155 22.78 0.76 -15.89
C LYS A 155 24.26 1.02 -16.17
N PRO A 156 24.78 0.56 -17.32
CA PRO A 156 26.11 0.97 -17.75
C PRO A 156 26.25 2.49 -17.76
N GLY A 157 27.50 2.93 -17.58
CA GLY A 157 27.86 4.33 -17.67
C GLY A 157 27.48 4.93 -19.02
N LYS A 158 27.47 6.27 -19.07
CA LYS A 158 27.29 6.95 -20.35
C LYS A 158 28.55 6.73 -21.18
N VAL A 159 28.36 6.31 -22.42
CA VAL A 159 29.43 6.25 -23.43
C VAL A 159 29.79 7.68 -23.82
N ASP A 160 31.07 8.01 -23.73
CA ASP A 160 31.62 9.22 -24.33
C ASP A 160 31.72 9.04 -25.85
N ALA A 161 30.67 9.45 -26.55
CA ALA A 161 30.56 9.25 -28.00
C ALA A 161 31.61 10.06 -28.78
N GLU A 162 32.01 11.22 -28.28
CA GLU A 162 33.03 12.07 -28.92
C GLU A 162 34.39 11.37 -28.84
N LYS A 163 34.79 10.95 -27.63
CA LYS A 163 36.03 10.22 -27.42
C LYS A 163 36.08 8.88 -28.15
N ALA A 164 34.95 8.15 -28.19
CA ALA A 164 34.86 6.90 -28.94
C ALA A 164 35.07 7.13 -30.45
N THR A 165 34.47 8.18 -31.00
CA THR A 165 34.63 8.54 -32.41
C THR A 165 36.07 8.96 -32.72
N GLU A 166 36.72 9.74 -31.84
CA GLU A 166 38.14 10.09 -31.95
C GLU A 166 39.07 8.88 -31.93
N MET A 167 38.70 7.83 -31.18
CA MET A 167 39.44 6.56 -31.12
C MET A 167 39.13 5.62 -32.30
N GLY A 168 38.31 6.04 -33.28
CA GLY A 168 38.00 5.27 -34.48
C GLY A 168 36.79 4.36 -34.37
N VAL A 169 36.00 4.45 -33.29
CA VAL A 169 34.76 3.68 -33.13
C VAL A 169 33.65 4.33 -33.94
N THR A 170 33.23 3.67 -35.02
CA THR A 170 32.19 4.18 -35.93
C THR A 170 30.99 3.25 -36.09
N GLU A 171 31.13 1.97 -35.69
CA GLU A 171 30.06 0.98 -35.83
C GLU A 171 29.17 0.91 -34.57
N ASP A 172 27.85 0.88 -34.75
CA ASP A 172 26.87 0.79 -33.67
C ASP A 172 27.09 -0.42 -32.76
N GLN A 173 27.55 -1.54 -33.34
CA GLN A 173 27.85 -2.76 -32.59
C GLN A 173 29.01 -2.54 -31.61
N HIS A 174 30.06 -1.83 -32.02
CA HIS A 174 31.17 -1.48 -31.14
C HIS A 174 30.74 -0.58 -29.99
N PHE A 175 29.85 0.38 -30.22
CA PHE A 175 29.28 1.20 -29.14
C PHE A 175 28.50 0.37 -28.13
N LYS A 176 27.78 -0.66 -28.59
CA LYS A 176 27.05 -1.58 -27.71
C LYS A 176 28.00 -2.46 -26.91
N ASP A 177 28.98 -3.06 -27.57
CA ASP A 177 29.96 -3.95 -26.92
C ASP A 177 30.77 -3.20 -25.85
N LEU A 178 31.23 -1.98 -26.16
CA LEU A 178 31.90 -1.10 -25.18
C LEU A 178 30.98 -0.82 -24.00
N LYS A 179 29.71 -0.50 -24.26
CA LYS A 179 28.72 -0.22 -23.21
C LYS A 179 28.42 -1.44 -22.34
N ASP A 180 28.52 -2.64 -22.90
CA ASP A 180 28.35 -3.91 -22.20
C ASP A 180 29.63 -4.34 -21.45
N GLY A 181 30.67 -3.49 -21.44
CA GLY A 181 31.91 -3.72 -20.72
C GLY A 181 32.96 -4.50 -21.50
N GLN A 182 32.75 -4.75 -22.79
CA GLN A 182 33.67 -5.49 -23.66
C GLN A 182 34.65 -4.53 -24.35
N ASP A 183 35.91 -4.95 -24.46
CA ASP A 183 36.90 -4.22 -25.26
C ASP A 183 36.70 -4.54 -26.74
N VAL A 184 36.81 -3.52 -27.60
CA VAL A 184 36.59 -3.64 -29.04
C VAL A 184 37.92 -3.56 -29.77
N THR A 185 38.15 -4.48 -30.72
CA THR A 185 39.28 -4.40 -31.65
C THR A 185 38.79 -3.85 -32.98
N LEU A 186 39.33 -2.70 -33.39
CA LEU A 186 39.00 -2.04 -34.65
C LEU A 186 39.68 -2.74 -35.85
N ALA A 187 39.23 -2.41 -37.06
CA ALA A 187 39.74 -3.00 -38.29
C ALA A 187 41.24 -2.74 -38.54
N ASP A 188 41.80 -1.67 -37.96
CA ASP A 188 43.23 -1.33 -38.02
C ASP A 188 44.07 -2.06 -36.95
N GLY A 189 43.43 -2.90 -36.11
CA GLY A 189 44.06 -3.62 -35.01
C GLY A 189 44.13 -2.85 -33.69
N THR A 190 43.64 -1.59 -33.65
CA THR A 190 43.59 -0.80 -32.42
C THR A 190 42.59 -1.40 -31.44
N ILE A 191 43.00 -1.60 -30.19
CA ILE A 191 42.11 -2.06 -29.11
C ILE A 191 41.60 -0.85 -28.34
N VAL A 192 40.29 -0.68 -28.35
CA VAL A 192 39.57 0.36 -27.62
C VAL A 192 38.97 -0.27 -26.38
N LYS A 193 39.39 0.20 -25.20
CA LYS A 193 38.90 -0.34 -23.93
C LYS A 193 37.58 0.28 -23.53
N SER A 194 36.66 -0.53 -23.00
CA SER A 194 35.40 -0.04 -22.46
C SER A 194 35.64 0.99 -21.36
N SER A 195 36.59 0.73 -20.45
CA SER A 195 36.92 1.62 -19.31
C SER A 195 37.39 3.01 -19.71
N ASP A 196 37.91 3.18 -20.93
CA ASP A 196 38.43 4.46 -21.40
C ASP A 196 37.32 5.36 -21.93
N ILE A 197 36.16 4.80 -22.27
CA ILE A 197 35.06 5.47 -22.96
C ILE A 197 33.77 5.49 -22.13
N VAL A 198 33.50 4.42 -21.38
CA VAL A 198 32.29 4.28 -20.59
C VAL A 198 32.54 4.85 -19.21
N GLY A 199 31.71 5.84 -18.82
CA GLY A 199 31.76 6.40 -17.48
C GLY A 199 31.40 5.39 -16.39
N HIS A 200 31.40 5.85 -15.13
CA HIS A 200 30.99 5.00 -14.01
C HIS A 200 29.56 4.47 -14.18
N PRO A 201 29.27 3.23 -13.71
CA PRO A 201 27.92 2.69 -13.66
C PRO A 201 26.95 3.66 -13.00
N ARG A 202 25.74 3.72 -13.53
CA ARG A 202 24.69 4.59 -13.01
C ARG A 202 23.77 3.76 -12.14
N PRO A 203 23.73 4.01 -10.82
CA PRO A 203 22.87 3.28 -9.92
C PRO A 203 21.42 3.33 -10.37
N GLY A 204 20.75 2.18 -10.34
CA GLY A 204 19.32 2.13 -10.64
C GLY A 204 18.47 2.88 -9.60
N ASP A 205 17.31 3.40 -10.04
CA ASP A 205 16.34 3.98 -9.12
C ASP A 205 15.79 2.93 -8.15
N SER A 206 15.49 3.35 -6.93
CA SER A 206 15.03 2.45 -5.87
C SER A 206 13.92 3.04 -5.01
N PHE A 207 13.01 2.17 -4.58
CA PHE A 207 11.86 2.51 -3.75
C PHE A 207 11.63 1.41 -2.71
N ALA A 208 11.52 1.77 -1.44
CA ALA A 208 11.11 0.86 -0.38
C ALA A 208 9.73 1.22 0.15
N TYR A 209 8.87 0.21 0.30
CA TYR A 209 7.56 0.29 0.92
C TYR A 209 7.59 -0.47 2.25
N VAL A 210 7.66 0.29 3.33
CA VAL A 210 7.58 -0.19 4.71
C VAL A 210 6.30 0.39 5.30
N THR A 211 5.23 -0.41 5.38
CA THR A 211 4.01 0.01 6.08
C THR A 211 4.06 -0.55 7.50
N ASP A 212 2.97 -1.09 7.97
CA ASP A 212 2.63 -1.64 9.28
C ASP A 212 3.78 -2.44 9.89
N THR A 213 4.49 -1.79 10.82
CA THR A 213 5.62 -2.36 11.56
C THR A 213 5.97 -1.50 12.76
N GLU A 214 6.43 -2.13 13.83
CA GLU A 214 7.35 -1.51 14.79
C GLU A 214 8.73 -1.30 14.13
N TYR A 215 9.59 -0.49 14.76
CA TYR A 215 11.00 -0.46 14.38
C TYR A 215 11.58 -1.89 14.33
N CYS A 216 12.17 -2.24 13.19
CA CYS A 216 12.86 -3.52 13.02
C CYS A 216 14.06 -3.41 12.06
N PRO A 217 15.10 -4.26 12.21
CA PRO A 217 16.27 -4.23 11.34
C PRO A 217 15.95 -4.47 9.86
N ASN A 218 14.92 -5.26 9.56
CA ASN A 218 14.53 -5.53 8.17
C ASN A 218 13.96 -4.29 7.47
N ALA A 219 13.27 -3.39 8.18
CA ALA A 219 12.87 -2.10 7.64
C ALA A 219 14.09 -1.26 7.21
N VAL A 220 15.16 -1.29 8.00
CA VAL A 220 16.43 -0.62 7.68
C VAL A 220 17.09 -1.24 6.43
N LYS A 221 17.15 -2.57 6.36
CA LYS A 221 17.70 -3.28 5.20
C LYS A 221 16.93 -2.98 3.91
N LEU A 222 15.59 -2.91 3.97
CA LEU A 222 14.75 -2.52 2.82
C LEU A 222 15.07 -1.10 2.34
N GLY A 223 15.21 -0.15 3.27
CA GLY A 223 15.49 1.25 2.97
C GLY A 223 16.94 1.57 2.59
N MET A 224 17.86 0.59 2.67
CA MET A 224 19.30 0.84 2.59
C MET A 224 19.70 1.50 1.26
N ASN A 225 20.17 2.74 1.33
CA ASN A 225 20.56 3.61 0.20
C ASN A 225 19.44 3.85 -0.83
N THR A 226 18.17 3.76 -0.44
CA THR A 226 17.06 3.94 -1.39
C THR A 226 16.88 5.39 -1.83
N ASN A 227 16.34 5.63 -3.04
CA ASN A 227 15.94 6.99 -3.42
C ASN A 227 14.74 7.46 -2.59
N ILE A 228 13.74 6.59 -2.40
CA ILE A 228 12.54 6.90 -1.63
C ILE A 228 12.25 5.73 -0.69
N LEU A 229 12.15 6.02 0.60
CA LEU A 229 11.59 5.13 1.62
C LEU A 229 10.21 5.65 1.99
N TYR A 230 9.15 4.89 1.67
CA TYR A 230 7.83 5.08 2.26
C TYR A 230 7.78 4.31 3.58
N HIS A 231 7.52 5.01 4.68
CA HIS A 231 7.41 4.42 6.01
C HIS A 231 6.08 4.79 6.68
N GLU A 232 5.45 3.86 7.40
CA GLU A 232 4.33 4.23 8.27
C GLU A 232 4.77 5.21 9.37
N ALA A 233 3.87 6.11 9.76
CA ALA A 233 4.03 6.94 10.95
C ALA A 233 2.66 7.04 11.63
N THR A 234 2.13 5.90 12.06
CA THR A 234 0.75 5.82 12.58
C THR A 234 0.56 6.72 13.79
N PHE A 235 1.60 6.87 14.62
CA PHE A 235 1.58 7.66 15.84
C PHE A 235 2.69 8.72 15.92
N SER A 236 2.44 9.72 16.76
CA SER A 236 3.46 10.65 17.25
C SER A 236 4.32 9.97 18.32
N ASP A 237 5.49 10.53 18.58
CA ASP A 237 6.41 10.04 19.62
C ASP A 237 5.78 9.98 21.01
N SER A 238 4.89 10.93 21.32
CA SER A 238 4.12 10.95 22.57
C SER A 238 3.19 9.76 22.77
N LEU A 239 2.98 8.95 21.72
CA LEU A 239 2.16 7.74 21.71
C LEU A 239 2.98 6.52 21.24
N SER A 240 4.30 6.55 21.40
CA SER A 240 5.21 5.44 21.08
C SER A 240 4.84 4.13 21.78
N ASP A 241 4.43 4.19 23.05
CA ASP A 241 3.92 3.02 23.78
C ASP A 241 2.71 2.40 23.08
N LYS A 242 1.80 3.24 22.56
CA LYS A 242 0.63 2.78 21.82
C LYS A 242 1.04 2.19 20.48
N ALA A 243 1.99 2.82 19.80
CA ALA A 243 2.55 2.31 18.55
C ALA A 243 3.06 0.88 18.75
N SER A 244 3.94 0.66 19.73
CA SER A 244 4.47 -0.67 20.03
C SER A 244 3.38 -1.67 20.43
N GLU A 245 2.44 -1.28 21.30
CA GLU A 245 1.31 -2.15 21.70
C GLU A 245 0.52 -2.64 20.47
N THR A 246 0.39 -1.79 19.45
CA THR A 246 -0.36 -2.08 18.23
C THR A 246 0.46 -2.65 17.07
N GLY A 247 1.76 -2.85 17.23
CA GLY A 247 2.62 -3.33 16.15
C GLY A 247 2.94 -2.26 15.09
N HIS A 248 2.94 -0.98 15.48
CA HIS A 248 3.12 0.18 14.61
C HIS A 248 4.33 1.03 15.00
N SER A 249 4.66 2.00 14.16
CA SER A 249 5.76 2.95 14.37
C SER A 249 5.28 4.35 14.71
N SER A 250 6.11 5.05 15.49
CA SER A 250 6.01 6.50 15.62
C SER A 250 6.71 7.21 14.44
N ALA A 251 6.45 8.51 14.27
CA ALA A 251 7.19 9.35 13.34
C ALA A 251 8.71 9.37 13.60
N LYS A 252 9.13 9.24 14.86
CA LYS A 252 10.55 9.13 15.22
C LYS A 252 11.16 7.79 14.84
N ASP A 253 10.40 6.69 14.94
CA ASP A 253 10.87 5.37 14.49
C ASP A 253 11.08 5.36 12.97
N ALA A 254 10.14 5.94 12.21
CA ALA A 254 10.29 6.11 10.76
C ALA A 254 11.54 6.92 10.40
N ALA A 255 11.79 8.03 11.12
CA ALA A 255 12.99 8.85 10.93
C ALA A 255 14.27 8.10 11.30
N ARG A 256 14.25 7.30 12.37
CA ARG A 256 15.36 6.44 12.77
C ARG A 256 15.70 5.44 11.68
N VAL A 257 14.70 4.73 11.13
CA VAL A 257 14.90 3.79 10.02
C VAL A 257 15.52 4.51 8.82
N ALA A 258 14.99 5.68 8.44
CA ALA A 258 15.51 6.46 7.32
C ALA A 258 16.98 6.88 7.50
N THR A 259 17.35 7.32 8.71
CA THR A 259 18.72 7.71 9.05
C THR A 259 19.67 6.52 9.02
N GLU A 260 19.31 5.40 9.66
CA GLU A 260 20.13 4.19 9.68
C GLU A 260 20.28 3.57 8.27
N ALA A 261 19.24 3.68 7.46
CA ALA A 261 19.22 3.17 6.10
C ALA A 261 19.90 4.11 5.08
N GLN A 262 20.23 5.34 5.47
CA GLN A 262 20.82 6.34 4.56
C GLN A 262 19.98 6.57 3.29
N THR A 263 18.65 6.53 3.42
CA THR A 263 17.75 6.84 2.30
C THR A 263 17.92 8.29 1.85
N LYS A 264 17.61 8.60 0.59
CA LYS A 264 17.66 9.99 0.09
C LYS A 264 16.43 10.80 0.49
N LEU A 265 15.27 10.15 0.57
CA LEU A 265 13.99 10.78 0.93
C LEU A 265 13.14 9.82 1.76
N LEU A 266 12.64 10.30 2.90
CA LEU A 266 11.62 9.64 3.70
C LEU A 266 10.25 10.21 3.33
N VAL A 267 9.29 9.35 3.05
CA VAL A 267 7.89 9.71 2.85
C VAL A 267 7.07 9.01 3.93
N ILE A 268 6.54 9.76 4.88
CA ILE A 268 5.72 9.19 5.95
C ILE A 268 4.24 9.11 5.53
N GLY A 269 3.57 8.02 5.89
CA GLY A 269 2.16 7.75 5.59
C GLY A 269 1.45 6.95 6.67
N HIS A 270 0.37 6.25 6.31
CA HIS A 270 -0.39 5.37 7.20
C HIS A 270 -0.84 6.04 8.51
N PHE A 271 -1.50 7.20 8.41
CA PHE A 271 -1.79 8.04 9.56
C PHE A 271 -3.04 7.59 10.32
N SER A 272 -2.94 7.49 11.65
CA SER A 272 -4.11 7.28 12.50
C SER A 272 -5.15 8.38 12.30
N ALA A 273 -6.44 7.99 12.25
CA ALA A 273 -7.57 8.90 12.12
C ALA A 273 -7.60 10.04 13.16
N ARG A 274 -6.94 9.86 14.31
CA ARG A 274 -6.82 10.86 15.38
C ARG A 274 -6.10 12.15 14.95
N TYR A 275 -5.17 12.07 14.00
CA TYR A 275 -4.40 13.23 13.55
C TYR A 275 -5.17 13.95 12.44
N THR A 276 -5.84 15.05 12.78
CA THR A 276 -6.42 15.98 11.81
C THR A 276 -5.33 16.77 11.07
N ASN A 277 -4.19 16.98 11.72
CA ASN A 277 -3.02 17.64 11.15
C ASN A 277 -1.80 16.71 11.17
N ALA A 278 -1.51 16.05 10.04
CA ALA A 278 -0.36 15.17 9.90
C ALA A 278 0.99 15.92 9.90
N HIS A 279 1.01 17.25 9.75
CA HIS A 279 2.26 18.02 9.84
C HIS A 279 2.93 17.97 11.21
N LEU A 280 2.19 17.59 12.27
CA LEU A 280 2.77 17.29 13.58
C LEU A 280 3.77 16.12 13.49
N LEU A 281 3.37 15.04 12.82
CA LEU A 281 4.20 13.86 12.59
C LEU A 281 5.38 14.20 11.68
N LEU A 282 5.15 15.01 10.65
CA LEU A 282 6.23 15.49 9.78
C LEU A 282 7.29 16.26 10.54
N LYS A 283 6.88 17.13 11.48
CA LYS A 283 7.80 17.89 12.30
C LYS A 283 8.70 16.94 13.12
N GLU A 284 8.09 15.97 13.80
CA GLU A 284 8.83 14.96 14.57
C GLU A 284 9.78 14.14 13.69
N ALA A 285 9.33 13.71 12.51
CA ALA A 285 10.19 12.98 11.58
C ALA A 285 11.40 13.82 11.14
N ARG A 286 11.19 15.12 10.87
CA ARG A 286 12.26 16.05 10.44
C ARG A 286 13.28 16.37 11.52
N GLU A 287 12.94 16.17 12.79
CA GLU A 287 13.91 16.29 13.88
C GLU A 287 14.97 15.18 13.81
N GLY A 288 14.61 13.98 13.34
CA GLY A 288 15.53 12.84 13.17
C GLY A 288 16.09 12.68 11.76
N PHE A 289 15.34 13.07 10.72
CA PHE A 289 15.73 12.95 9.33
C PHE A 289 15.11 14.08 8.49
N TYR A 290 15.90 15.11 8.16
CA TYR A 290 15.39 16.34 7.53
C TYR A 290 14.74 16.15 6.15
N PRO A 291 15.26 15.30 5.23
CA PRO A 291 14.63 15.01 3.94
C PRO A 291 13.35 14.15 4.07
N ALA A 292 12.41 14.58 4.91
CA ALA A 292 11.14 13.89 5.16
C ALA A 292 9.95 14.69 4.61
N TRP A 293 9.05 14.00 3.91
CA TRP A 293 7.81 14.52 3.31
C TRP A 293 6.58 13.77 3.83
N LEU A 294 5.42 14.42 3.81
CA LEU A 294 4.14 13.74 3.98
C LEU A 294 3.73 13.07 2.68
N ALA A 295 3.24 11.84 2.77
CA ALA A 295 2.49 11.20 1.72
C ALA A 295 1.17 11.97 1.50
N ASN A 296 1.18 12.89 0.55
CA ASN A 296 -0.01 13.57 0.09
C ASN A 296 -0.66 12.72 -1.00
N GLU A 297 -1.90 12.30 -0.77
CA GLU A 297 -2.61 11.47 -1.74
C GLU A 297 -2.69 12.13 -3.12
N LEU A 298 -2.52 11.34 -4.16
CA LEU A 298 -2.51 11.71 -5.58
C LEU A 298 -1.36 12.63 -6.01
N ARG A 299 -0.46 13.02 -5.10
CA ARG A 299 0.73 13.80 -5.45
C ARG A 299 1.85 12.86 -5.90
N PRO A 300 2.36 12.97 -7.13
CA PRO A 300 3.51 12.21 -7.55
C PRO A 300 4.79 12.69 -6.87
N ILE A 301 5.68 11.75 -6.57
CA ILE A 301 6.99 11.93 -5.96
C ILE A 301 7.99 11.26 -6.89
N PHE A 302 8.98 12.01 -7.34
CA PHE A 302 9.96 11.53 -8.33
C PHE A 302 11.24 11.09 -7.61
N THR A 303 11.81 9.96 -8.00
CA THR A 303 13.12 9.50 -7.48
C THR A 303 14.27 10.45 -7.86
N ASP A 304 14.09 11.20 -8.95
CA ASP A 304 14.93 12.32 -9.36
C ASP A 304 14.13 13.63 -9.26
N PRO A 305 14.45 14.50 -8.26
CA PRO A 305 13.74 15.75 -8.04
C PRO A 305 13.76 16.72 -9.23
N THR A 306 14.74 16.61 -10.14
CA THR A 306 14.84 17.49 -11.31
C THR A 306 13.64 17.34 -12.28
N HIS A 307 12.93 16.21 -12.18
CA HIS A 307 11.77 15.90 -13.02
C HIS A 307 10.43 16.26 -12.37
N GLU A 308 10.41 16.81 -11.15
CA GLU A 308 9.16 17.17 -10.47
C GLU A 308 8.44 18.32 -11.17
N ARG A 309 7.23 18.04 -11.68
CA ARG A 309 6.35 19.03 -12.30
C ARG A 309 5.17 19.40 -11.39
N GLY A 310 5.43 20.03 -10.25
CA GLY A 310 4.40 20.63 -9.40
C GLY A 310 3.26 19.68 -8.96
N ILE A 311 2.23 20.25 -8.29
CA ILE A 311 1.09 19.47 -7.78
C ILE A 311 0.21 19.03 -8.96
N VAL A 312 0.03 17.72 -9.15
CA VAL A 312 -0.96 17.18 -10.11
C VAL A 312 -2.35 17.53 -9.62
N LYS A 313 -3.07 18.35 -10.38
CA LYS A 313 -4.50 18.58 -10.16
C LYS A 313 -5.27 17.33 -10.58
N ALA A 314 -6.24 16.91 -9.77
CA ALA A 314 -7.16 15.84 -10.13
C ALA A 314 -7.77 16.14 -11.51
N LYS A 315 -7.65 15.21 -12.46
CA LYS A 315 -8.17 15.40 -13.83
C LYS A 315 -9.70 15.35 -13.90
N VAL A 316 -10.34 14.87 -12.84
CA VAL A 316 -11.80 14.76 -12.74
C VAL A 316 -12.24 15.63 -11.57
N GLU A 317 -12.86 16.77 -11.87
CA GLU A 317 -13.57 17.55 -10.86
C GLU A 317 -14.85 16.80 -10.47
N LEU A 318 -15.07 16.63 -9.17
CA LEU A 318 -16.36 16.16 -8.67
C LEU A 318 -17.40 17.24 -8.97
N LYS A 319 -18.24 17.00 -9.97
CA LYS A 319 -19.31 17.92 -10.32
C LYS A 319 -20.38 17.85 -9.23
N ASP A 320 -20.50 18.93 -8.47
CA ASP A 320 -21.54 19.06 -7.45
C ASP A 320 -22.89 19.23 -8.16
N LEU A 321 -23.65 18.14 -8.26
CA LEU A 321 -24.97 18.10 -8.91
C LEU A 321 -25.98 19.06 -8.27
N THR A 322 -25.69 19.59 -7.07
CA THR A 322 -26.55 20.55 -6.37
C THR A 322 -26.26 22.01 -6.73
N LYS A 323 -25.15 22.30 -7.43
CA LYS A 323 -24.76 23.68 -7.79
C LYS A 323 -25.24 24.14 -9.17
N ASP A 324 -25.73 23.23 -10.02
CA ASP A 324 -26.28 23.56 -11.34
C ASP A 324 -27.83 23.74 -11.31
N SER A 325 -28.37 24.48 -10.35
CA SER A 325 -29.78 24.92 -10.35
C SER A 325 -29.93 26.41 -10.64
N GLY A 326 -29.11 26.95 -11.54
CA GLY A 326 -29.06 28.39 -11.82
C GLY A 326 -28.60 28.73 -13.24
N SER A 327 -29.29 28.23 -14.27
CA SER A 327 -29.24 28.84 -15.60
C SER A 327 -30.43 28.46 -16.48
N SER A 328 -31.35 29.42 -16.64
CA SER A 328 -32.01 29.78 -17.91
C SER A 328 -32.32 28.63 -18.90
N SER A 329 -33.47 27.98 -18.73
CA SER A 329 -34.07 27.17 -19.78
C SER A 329 -34.72 28.07 -20.84
N ASN A 330 -33.97 28.39 -21.91
CA ASN A 330 -34.58 28.84 -23.17
C ASN A 330 -35.18 27.62 -23.88
N TYR A 331 -36.41 27.28 -23.55
CA TYR A 331 -37.23 26.40 -24.38
C TYR A 331 -38.12 27.27 -25.28
N SER A 332 -37.83 27.23 -26.58
CA SER A 332 -38.64 27.80 -27.63
C SER A 332 -40.07 27.26 -27.56
N LYS A 333 -41.05 28.17 -27.59
CA LYS A 333 -42.48 27.86 -27.77
C LYS A 333 -42.70 27.00 -29.02
N GLY A 334 -42.94 25.71 -28.82
CA GLY A 334 -43.63 24.84 -29.77
C GLY A 334 -45.05 24.61 -29.26
N SER A 335 -46.02 25.23 -29.91
CA SER A 335 -47.45 24.99 -29.70
C SER A 335 -47.82 23.57 -30.13
N ASN A 336 -48.40 22.77 -29.24
CA ASN A 336 -49.62 22.04 -29.59
C ASN A 336 -50.32 21.44 -28.36
N ASP A 337 -51.64 21.55 -28.42
CA ASP A 337 -52.63 21.10 -27.46
C ASP A 337 -52.52 19.63 -27.05
N ARG A 338 -52.78 19.34 -25.77
CA ARG A 338 -53.90 18.46 -25.34
C ARG A 338 -53.97 18.28 -23.81
N ARG A 339 -55.07 18.78 -23.27
CA ARG A 339 -55.91 18.32 -22.14
C ARG A 339 -55.38 17.20 -21.20
N GLY A 340 -55.48 17.44 -19.89
CA GLY A 340 -55.96 16.42 -18.95
C GLY A 340 -55.27 16.32 -17.59
N GLY A 341 -55.80 17.05 -16.59
CA GLY A 341 -56.09 16.57 -15.22
C GLY A 341 -54.97 16.02 -14.30
N GLY A 342 -54.83 16.63 -13.11
CA GLY A 342 -54.36 15.90 -11.93
C GLY A 342 -53.40 16.64 -11.00
N ARG A 343 -53.94 17.52 -10.15
CA ARG A 343 -53.23 18.13 -9.01
C ARG A 343 -52.95 17.07 -7.92
N LYS A 344 -51.73 17.03 -7.37
CA LYS A 344 -51.47 16.74 -5.95
C LYS A 344 -50.39 17.68 -5.41
N ASN A 345 -50.84 18.68 -4.65
CA ASN A 345 -50.00 19.59 -3.88
C ASN A 345 -49.68 18.96 -2.51
N PHE A 346 -48.41 18.87 -2.14
CA PHE A 346 -47.99 18.81 -0.74
C PHE A 346 -47.34 20.15 -0.36
N ARG A 347 -47.98 20.89 0.55
CA ARG A 347 -47.47 22.15 1.14
C ARG A 347 -46.55 21.84 2.33
N PRO A 348 -45.40 22.52 2.51
CA PRO A 348 -44.67 22.50 3.76
C PRO A 348 -45.25 23.53 4.76
N ARG A 349 -45.35 23.11 6.03
CA ARG A 349 -45.83 23.91 7.17
C ARG A 349 -44.80 24.97 7.58
N ARG A 350 -45.25 26.22 7.70
CA ARG A 350 -44.50 27.37 8.24
C ARG A 350 -44.29 27.24 9.76
N LYS A 351 -43.09 27.67 10.21
CA LYS A 351 -42.79 28.08 11.59
C LYS A 351 -43.52 29.38 11.94
N SER A 352 -44.11 29.47 13.12
CA SER A 352 -44.41 30.73 13.81
C SER A 352 -43.90 30.64 15.24
N GLY A 353 -43.16 31.67 15.67
CA GLY A 353 -42.59 31.75 17.01
C GLY A 353 -43.52 32.39 18.05
N GLY A 354 -43.05 32.31 19.29
CA GLY A 354 -43.26 33.29 20.37
C GLY A 354 -44.49 33.09 21.25
N SER A 355 -44.29 32.70 22.51
CA SER A 355 -44.34 33.65 23.64
C SER A 355 -43.92 33.00 24.96
N ASN A 356 -43.42 33.87 25.85
CA ASN A 356 -42.90 33.60 27.19
C ASN A 356 -43.97 33.17 28.18
N TYR A 357 -43.63 32.26 29.10
CA TYR A 357 -44.04 32.34 30.51
C TYR A 357 -42.93 31.82 31.43
N ARG A 358 -42.48 32.68 32.33
CA ARG A 358 -41.70 32.34 33.53
C ARG A 358 -42.68 31.98 34.66
N SER A 359 -42.40 30.91 35.40
CA SER A 359 -42.50 30.91 36.87
C SER A 359 -41.85 29.68 37.49
N ASN A 360 -40.81 29.94 38.30
CA ASN A 360 -40.43 29.31 39.57
C ASN A 360 -40.95 27.91 39.93
N SER A 361 -40.01 27.05 40.37
CA SER A 361 -39.88 26.63 41.78
C SER A 361 -39.56 25.14 41.98
N ARG A 362 -38.47 24.91 42.74
CA ARG A 362 -38.17 23.80 43.67
C ARG A 362 -37.54 22.51 43.13
N ASP A 363 -36.26 22.43 43.45
CA ASP A 363 -35.54 21.30 44.04
C ASP A 363 -36.42 20.15 44.59
N ARG A 364 -36.02 18.92 44.26
CA ARG A 364 -35.86 17.84 45.23
C ARG A 364 -34.93 16.75 44.69
N ASN A 365 -33.83 16.60 45.40
CA ASN A 365 -32.82 15.56 45.27
C ASN A 365 -33.24 14.30 46.07
N SER A 366 -32.62 13.17 45.70
CA SER A 366 -32.35 11.96 46.49
C SER A 366 -33.40 10.86 46.62
N GLY A 367 -32.93 9.62 46.39
CA GLY A 367 -33.43 8.43 47.10
C GLY A 367 -33.79 7.21 46.25
N TYR A 368 -32.84 6.59 45.54
CA TYR A 368 -33.02 5.20 45.08
C TYR A 368 -32.35 4.23 46.06
N LYS A 369 -33.17 3.51 46.85
CA LYS A 369 -32.79 2.35 47.68
C LYS A 369 -33.27 1.06 47.02
N SER A 370 -32.31 0.15 46.86
CA SER A 370 -32.35 -1.32 46.92
C SER A 370 -33.69 -2.06 46.91
N ARG A 371 -33.84 -3.01 45.97
CA ARG A 371 -34.50 -4.31 46.20
C ARG A 371 -33.81 -5.42 45.41
N ARG A 372 -33.44 -6.51 46.12
CA ARG A 372 -33.02 -7.82 45.61
C ARG A 372 -34.17 -8.56 44.91
N PRO A 373 -33.87 -9.66 44.20
CA PRO A 373 -34.40 -10.95 44.68
C PRO A 373 -33.35 -12.08 44.69
N ASP A 374 -33.55 -13.01 45.64
CA ASP A 374 -32.80 -14.24 45.88
C ASP A 374 -33.30 -15.41 45.00
N SER A 375 -32.45 -16.45 44.89
CA SER A 375 -32.77 -17.89 44.76
C SER A 375 -33.28 -18.38 43.37
N GLU A 376 -32.88 -19.50 42.75
CA GLU A 376 -32.27 -20.77 43.17
C GLU A 376 -31.48 -21.42 42.00
N ARG A 377 -30.46 -22.22 42.34
CA ARG A 377 -29.86 -23.27 41.48
C ARG A 377 -30.52 -24.61 41.81
N PRO A 378 -30.38 -25.61 40.93
CA PRO A 378 -29.73 -26.83 41.44
C PRO A 378 -28.69 -27.42 40.50
N ALA A 379 -27.65 -28.00 41.11
CA ALA A 379 -26.76 -28.98 40.52
C ALA A 379 -27.21 -30.38 40.97
N SER A 380 -27.02 -31.40 40.13
CA SER A 380 -26.97 -32.80 40.58
C SER A 380 -25.87 -33.54 39.83
N ASN A 381 -25.08 -34.27 40.62
CA ASN A 381 -24.08 -35.28 40.27
C ASN A 381 -24.75 -36.60 39.87
N ASP A 382 -24.00 -37.44 39.14
CA ASP A 382 -23.63 -38.84 39.49
C ASP A 382 -22.97 -39.47 38.25
N GLU A 383 -21.66 -39.77 38.26
CA GLU A 383 -20.98 -40.98 38.77
C GLU A 383 -21.39 -42.32 38.12
N ASN A 384 -20.47 -42.92 37.33
CA ASN A 384 -19.92 -44.29 37.46
C ASN A 384 -19.16 -44.69 36.16
N ARG A 385 -17.83 -44.95 36.18
CA ARG A 385 -17.08 -46.16 36.58
C ARG A 385 -17.07 -47.32 35.56
N TRP A 386 -15.89 -47.61 34.98
CA TRP A 386 -15.17 -48.93 34.98
C TRP A 386 -13.98 -48.90 34.00
N ASN A 387 -12.74 -49.06 34.51
CA ASN A 387 -11.89 -50.30 34.50
C ASN A 387 -11.29 -50.66 33.13
N LYS A 388 -10.10 -51.23 32.98
CA LYS A 388 -8.83 -51.34 33.71
C LYS A 388 -7.94 -52.21 32.79
N ASP A 389 -6.65 -51.90 32.74
CA ASP A 389 -5.48 -52.77 32.53
C ASP A 389 -5.54 -54.03 31.64
N SER A 390 -4.56 -54.15 30.73
CA SER A 390 -3.38 -55.05 30.86
C SER A 390 -2.78 -55.34 29.46
N SER A 391 -1.49 -55.02 29.26
CA SER A 391 -0.34 -55.96 29.17
C SER A 391 -0.35 -56.87 27.91
N ASN A 392 0.74 -57.20 27.22
CA ASN A 392 2.11 -57.43 27.67
C ASN A 392 3.04 -57.69 26.45
N ARG A 393 4.26 -57.16 26.52
CA ARG A 393 5.59 -57.70 26.13
C ARG A 393 5.74 -58.82 25.07
N SER A 394 6.75 -58.64 24.22
CA SER A 394 7.97 -59.50 24.19
C SER A 394 9.12 -58.77 23.45
N ARG A 395 10.25 -58.50 24.14
CA ARG A 395 11.58 -59.17 24.08
C ARG A 395 12.23 -59.12 22.68
N SER A 396 13.45 -58.61 22.50
CA SER A 396 14.68 -59.20 23.03
C SER A 396 15.88 -58.24 23.00
N SER A 397 16.73 -58.40 24.01
CA SER A 397 18.09 -57.87 24.25
C SER A 397 19.12 -58.21 23.17
N TYR A 398 20.15 -57.36 23.00
CA TYR A 398 21.59 -57.57 23.28
C TYR A 398 22.36 -56.26 22.96
N ARG A 399 22.99 -55.61 23.96
CA ARG A 399 24.46 -55.32 24.09
C ARG A 399 25.17 -54.99 22.76
N ASP A 400 26.03 -53.98 22.61
CA ASP A 400 26.93 -53.32 23.56
C ASP A 400 27.53 -52.07 22.88
N GLN A 401 27.94 -51.11 23.71
CA GLN A 401 29.11 -50.22 23.57
C GLN A 401 29.19 -49.10 22.51
N ASP A 402 29.10 -47.88 23.05
CA ASP A 402 30.09 -46.80 22.93
C ASP A 402 30.81 -46.61 21.58
N ARG A 403 30.40 -45.56 20.85
CA ARG A 403 31.30 -44.50 20.36
C ARG A 403 30.52 -43.35 19.69
N PHE A 404 30.92 -42.14 20.11
CA PHE A 404 30.66 -40.79 19.60
C PHE A 404 29.35 -40.10 19.99
#